data_AF-A0A968U8Y8-F1
#
_entry.id   AF-A0A968U8Y8-F1
#
_cell.length_a   1.000
_cell.length_b   1.000
_cell.length_c   1.000
_cell.angle_alpha   90.00
_cell.angle_beta   90.00
_cell.angle_gamma   90.00
#
_symmetry.space_group_name_H-M   'P 1'
#
loop_
_entity.id
_entity.type
_entity.pdbx_description
1 polymer ?
#
loop_
_entity_poly.entity_id
_entity_poly.type
_entity_poly.pdbx_seq_one_letter_code
_entity_poly.pdbx_strand_id
1 'polypeptide(L)'
;MRPYHTIAISDIGEPLVPIPLEHFAVLHPHPYLVLGAPYGKQSPYYLRSSVLNALVIAQATLQQQHPGWQIQIFDAYRPVVVQKFMVKHTFAEFLRTRQLQANTLTVAQQETLLAEVAQFWALPSDDPTTPPPHSTGAALDVTLVDEQGRPIAMGSPIDELSERSFPEHFAAGLDPQAQQYHHHRTLLKHVMVAAGFRRHPQEWWHFSLGDQLWAWILREKEGHREITARYGRIEPD
;
A
#
# COMPACT_ATOMS: atom_id res chain seq x y z
N MET A 1 -14.78 4.66 10.66
CA MET A 1 -14.89 3.59 9.65
C MET A 1 -14.41 4.16 8.32
N ARG A 2 -13.61 3.41 7.53
CA ARG A 2 -13.11 3.90 6.23
C ARG A 2 -14.26 3.88 5.20
N PRO A 3 -14.29 4.80 4.21
CA PRO A 3 -15.43 4.92 3.30
C PRO A 3 -15.65 3.66 2.44
N TYR A 4 -14.57 2.96 2.09
CA TYR A 4 -14.62 1.72 1.31
C TYR A 4 -15.19 0.51 2.07
N HIS A 5 -15.34 0.56 3.40
CA HIS A 5 -15.97 -0.53 4.17
C HIS A 5 -17.46 -0.71 3.83
N THR A 6 -18.07 0.26 3.13
CA THR A 6 -19.45 0.17 2.62
C THR A 6 -19.59 -0.74 1.40
N ILE A 7 -18.48 -1.14 0.78
CA ILE A 7 -18.48 -2.00 -0.40
C ILE A 7 -18.61 -3.47 0.02
N ALA A 8 -19.61 -4.16 -0.50
CA ALA A 8 -19.75 -5.60 -0.29
C ALA A 8 -18.59 -6.38 -0.91
N ILE A 9 -18.16 -7.43 -0.22
CA ILE A 9 -17.13 -8.37 -0.69
C ILE A 9 -17.83 -9.62 -1.22
N SER A 10 -17.55 -9.96 -2.47
CA SER A 10 -17.91 -11.21 -3.13
C SER A 10 -16.61 -11.93 -3.49
N ASP A 11 -16.02 -12.62 -2.51
CA ASP A 11 -14.72 -13.27 -2.68
C ASP A 11 -14.79 -14.34 -3.79
N ILE A 12 -13.92 -14.22 -4.79
CA ILE A 12 -13.87 -15.13 -5.95
C ILE A 12 -12.96 -16.35 -5.73
N GLY A 13 -12.29 -16.45 -4.57
CA GLY A 13 -11.51 -17.61 -4.17
C GLY A 13 -10.18 -17.78 -4.89
N GLU A 14 -9.63 -16.73 -5.49
CA GLU A 14 -8.30 -16.81 -6.13
C GLU A 14 -7.20 -17.07 -5.10
N PRO A 15 -6.23 -17.95 -5.36
CA PRO A 15 -5.19 -18.26 -4.39
C PRO A 15 -4.22 -17.11 -4.18
N LEU A 16 -3.59 -17.06 -3.00
CA LEU A 16 -2.31 -16.36 -2.83
C LEU A 16 -1.20 -17.16 -3.50
N VAL A 17 -0.40 -16.49 -4.32
CA VAL A 17 0.76 -17.06 -5.00
C VAL A 17 2.02 -16.25 -4.70
N PRO A 18 3.19 -16.90 -4.63
CA PRO A 18 4.43 -16.19 -4.36
C PRO A 18 4.79 -15.30 -5.54
N ILE A 19 5.35 -14.13 -5.25
CA ILE A 19 5.88 -13.22 -6.26
C ILE A 19 7.23 -13.77 -6.74
N PRO A 20 7.48 -13.92 -8.06
CA PRO A 20 8.78 -14.29 -8.61
C PRO A 20 9.75 -13.11 -8.46
N LEU A 21 10.55 -13.12 -7.38
CA LEU A 21 11.39 -11.98 -6.98
C LEU A 21 12.51 -11.67 -7.99
N GLU A 22 12.83 -12.58 -8.90
CA GLU A 22 13.76 -12.36 -9.99
C GLU A 22 13.26 -11.38 -11.06
N HIS A 23 11.94 -11.12 -11.12
CA HIS A 23 11.33 -10.21 -12.09
C HIS A 23 11.10 -8.79 -11.56
N PHE A 24 11.27 -8.58 -10.26
CA PHE A 24 10.95 -7.33 -9.58
C PHE A 24 12.11 -6.90 -8.69
N ALA A 25 12.24 -5.59 -8.47
CA ALA A 25 13.09 -5.13 -7.39
C ALA A 25 12.36 -5.33 -6.05
N VAL A 26 13.09 -5.71 -5.00
CA VAL A 26 12.56 -5.82 -3.64
C VAL A 26 13.56 -5.29 -2.63
N LEU A 27 13.06 -4.88 -1.47
CA LEU A 27 13.91 -4.58 -0.32
C LEU A 27 14.19 -5.85 0.47
N HIS A 28 15.45 -6.22 0.62
CA HIS A 28 15.85 -7.37 1.42
C HIS A 28 16.85 -6.98 2.52
N PRO A 29 16.59 -7.31 3.80
CA PRO A 29 15.35 -7.90 4.33
C PRO A 29 14.13 -6.98 4.18
N HIS A 30 12.92 -7.56 4.24
CA HIS A 30 11.66 -6.80 4.14
C HIS A 30 11.58 -5.71 5.23
N PRO A 31 11.13 -4.48 4.92
CA PRO A 31 11.14 -3.37 5.87
C PRO A 31 10.49 -3.68 7.22
N TYR A 32 9.34 -4.33 7.22
CA TYR A 32 8.65 -4.66 8.47
C TYR A 32 9.25 -5.85 9.21
N LEU A 33 9.95 -6.75 8.52
CA LEU A 33 10.72 -7.81 9.20
C LEU A 33 11.88 -7.21 10.00
N VAL A 34 12.52 -6.15 9.48
CA VAL A 34 13.57 -5.41 10.21
C VAL A 34 13.04 -4.82 11.51
N LEU A 35 11.78 -4.39 11.53
CA LEU A 35 11.12 -3.87 12.73
C LEU A 35 10.70 -4.97 13.71
N GLY A 36 10.79 -6.24 13.32
CA GLY A 36 10.35 -7.39 14.13
C GLY A 36 8.89 -7.79 13.92
N ALA A 37 8.29 -7.42 12.79
CA ALA A 37 6.91 -7.79 12.50
C ALA A 37 6.73 -9.32 12.41
N PRO A 38 5.66 -9.87 13.03
CA PRO A 38 5.51 -11.32 13.19
C PRO A 38 4.90 -11.99 11.96
N TYR A 39 5.63 -12.07 10.85
CA TYR A 39 5.21 -12.83 9.66
C TYR A 39 5.26 -14.36 9.88
N GLY A 40 5.92 -14.82 10.94
CA GLY A 40 6.05 -16.25 11.24
C GLY A 40 6.81 -16.98 10.13
N LYS A 41 6.16 -17.96 9.50
CA LYS A 41 6.71 -18.72 8.35
C LYS A 41 6.28 -18.16 6.99
N GLN A 42 5.39 -17.17 6.97
CA GLN A 42 4.80 -16.62 5.76
C GLN A 42 5.77 -15.61 5.14
N SER A 43 5.91 -15.60 3.80
CA SER A 43 6.63 -14.52 3.12
C SER A 43 5.71 -13.30 2.99
N PRO A 44 6.23 -12.06 3.09
CA PRO A 44 5.48 -10.86 2.72
C PRO A 44 5.20 -10.77 1.21
N TYR A 45 5.97 -11.49 0.39
CA TYR A 45 5.92 -11.40 -1.07
C TYR A 45 4.93 -12.39 -1.69
N TYR A 46 3.65 -12.18 -1.38
CA TYR A 46 2.52 -12.89 -1.99
C TYR A 46 1.49 -11.91 -2.53
N LEU A 47 0.76 -12.32 -3.57
CA LEU A 47 -0.38 -11.60 -4.13
C LEU A 47 -1.45 -12.60 -4.58
N ARG A 48 -2.68 -12.15 -4.80
CA ARG A 48 -3.66 -12.94 -5.55
C ARG A 48 -3.13 -13.19 -6.96
N SER A 49 -3.43 -14.36 -7.54
CA SER A 49 -2.91 -14.75 -8.86
C SER A 49 -3.18 -13.72 -9.96
N SER A 50 -4.39 -13.16 -10.04
CA SER A 50 -4.71 -12.14 -11.05
C SER A 50 -4.07 -10.79 -10.74
N VAL A 51 -3.80 -10.50 -9.47
CA VAL A 51 -3.10 -9.28 -9.04
C VAL A 51 -1.62 -9.35 -9.41
N LEU A 52 -0.98 -10.52 -9.25
CA LEU A 52 0.37 -10.76 -9.74
C LEU A 52 0.45 -10.62 -11.27
N ASN A 53 -0.50 -11.17 -12.02
CA ASN A 53 -0.53 -11.02 -13.47
C ASN A 53 -0.63 -9.55 -13.90
N ALA A 54 -1.47 -8.76 -13.22
CA ALA A 54 -1.55 -7.32 -13.45
C ALA A 54 -0.23 -6.62 -13.14
N LEU A 55 0.47 -6.99 -12.05
CA LEU A 55 1.77 -6.42 -11.72
C LEU A 55 2.83 -6.72 -12.79
N VAL A 56 2.82 -7.92 -13.37
CA VAL A 56 3.68 -8.28 -14.51
C VAL A 56 3.38 -7.39 -15.72
N ILE A 57 2.11 -7.11 -16.02
CA ILE A 57 1.72 -6.19 -17.10
C ILE A 57 2.23 -4.77 -16.81
N ALA A 58 2.10 -4.28 -15.57
CA ALA A 58 2.61 -2.97 -15.17
C ALA A 58 4.13 -2.86 -15.36
N GLN A 59 4.88 -3.90 -14.96
CA GLN A 59 6.33 -3.99 -15.13
C GLN A 59 6.73 -4.01 -16.61
N ALA A 60 6.02 -4.76 -17.46
CA ALA A 60 6.26 -4.77 -18.89
C ALA A 60 5.97 -3.40 -19.53
N THR A 61 4.88 -2.73 -19.10
CA THR A 61 4.51 -1.39 -19.57
C THR A 61 5.58 -0.36 -19.19
N LEU A 62 6.10 -0.44 -17.97
CA LEU A 62 7.23 0.40 -17.53
C LEU A 62 8.45 0.19 -18.42
N GLN A 63 8.83 -1.06 -18.68
CA GLN A 63 10.03 -1.39 -19.47
C GLN A 63 9.92 -1.02 -20.95
N GLN A 64 8.71 -0.92 -21.50
CA GLN A 64 8.50 -0.39 -22.84
C GLN A 64 8.85 1.10 -22.94
N GLN A 65 8.56 1.87 -21.89
CA GLN A 65 8.83 3.32 -21.83
C GLN A 65 10.24 3.63 -21.31
N HIS A 66 10.72 2.81 -20.37
CA HIS A 66 12.00 2.95 -19.67
C HIS A 66 12.69 1.58 -19.58
N PRO A 67 13.39 1.15 -20.67
CA PRO A 67 14.09 -0.13 -20.68
C PRO A 67 15.05 -0.28 -19.50
N GLY A 68 14.98 -1.43 -18.82
CA GLY A 68 15.80 -1.75 -17.65
C GLY A 68 15.25 -1.25 -16.30
N TRP A 69 14.29 -0.32 -16.29
CA TRP A 69 13.66 0.10 -15.03
C TRP A 69 12.78 -1.01 -14.45
N GLN A 70 12.71 -1.05 -13.13
CA GLN A 70 11.90 -2.02 -12.39
C GLN A 70 10.96 -1.35 -11.39
N ILE A 71 9.80 -1.97 -11.20
CA ILE A 71 8.93 -1.70 -10.07
C ILE A 71 9.59 -2.36 -8.85
N GLN A 72 9.82 -1.56 -7.82
CA GLN A 72 10.33 -2.03 -6.54
C GLN A 72 9.18 -2.22 -5.55
N ILE A 73 9.01 -3.45 -5.06
CA ILE A 73 7.99 -3.82 -4.08
C ILE A 73 8.52 -3.54 -2.68
N PHE A 74 7.84 -2.64 -1.98
CA PHE A 74 8.11 -2.30 -0.59
C PHE A 74 7.33 -3.22 0.36
N ASP A 75 6.02 -3.36 0.11
CA ASP A 75 5.14 -4.29 0.84
C ASP A 75 4.06 -4.85 -0.09
N ALA A 76 3.61 -6.06 0.20
CA ALA A 76 2.58 -6.77 -0.56
C ALA A 76 1.59 -7.45 0.39
N TYR A 77 1.69 -8.76 0.60
CA TYR A 77 0.79 -9.46 1.50
C TYR A 77 1.15 -9.18 2.95
N ARG A 78 0.17 -8.72 3.73
CA ARG A 78 0.34 -8.37 5.14
C ARG A 78 -0.74 -9.05 5.98
N PRO A 79 -0.40 -10.09 6.76
CA PRO A 79 -1.34 -10.72 7.68
C PRO A 79 -1.89 -9.73 8.71
N VAL A 80 -3.09 -9.99 9.24
CA VAL A 80 -3.71 -9.08 10.23
C VAL A 80 -2.85 -8.92 11.48
N VAL A 81 -2.11 -9.95 11.88
CA VAL A 81 -1.18 -9.88 13.02
C VAL A 81 -0.02 -8.90 12.76
N VAL A 82 0.46 -8.80 11.52
CA VAL A 82 1.45 -7.80 11.11
C VAL A 82 0.81 -6.41 11.03
N GLN A 83 -0.43 -6.28 10.52
CA GLN A 83 -1.15 -5.01 10.56
C GLN A 83 -1.31 -4.48 11.99
N LYS A 84 -1.68 -5.36 12.94
CA LYS A 84 -1.76 -5.05 14.39
C LYS A 84 -0.41 -4.60 14.93
N PHE A 85 0.67 -5.26 14.52
CA PHE A 85 2.03 -4.88 14.91
C PHE A 85 2.38 -3.47 14.42
N MET A 86 2.15 -3.15 13.13
CA MET A 86 2.52 -1.85 12.56
C MET A 86 1.75 -0.67 13.17
N VAL A 87 0.46 -0.85 13.47
CA VAL A 87 -0.32 0.17 14.18
C VAL A 87 0.22 0.41 15.59
N LYS A 88 0.55 -0.66 16.32
CA LYS A 88 1.14 -0.55 17.67
C LYS A 88 2.53 0.08 17.63
N HIS A 89 3.37 -0.30 16.67
CA HIS A 89 4.70 0.24 16.48
C HIS A 89 4.64 1.74 16.22
N THR A 90 3.80 2.17 15.29
CA THR A 90 3.63 3.60 14.96
C THR A 90 3.08 4.40 16.14
N PHE A 91 2.13 3.85 16.88
CA PHE A 91 1.62 4.47 18.10
C PHE A 91 2.73 4.67 19.14
N ALA A 92 3.59 3.66 19.35
CA ALA A 92 4.73 3.77 20.25
C ALA A 92 5.76 4.81 19.78
N GLU A 93 6.02 4.90 18.48
CA GLU A 93 6.89 5.92 17.90
C GLU A 93 6.33 7.34 18.09
N PHE A 94 5.01 7.52 17.98
CA PHE A 94 4.35 8.79 18.29
C PHE A 94 4.50 9.17 19.76
N LEU A 95 4.34 8.23 20.69
CA LEU A 95 4.61 8.48 22.10
C LEU A 95 6.06 8.91 22.33
N ARG A 96 7.02 8.19 21.74
CA ARG A 96 8.46 8.47 21.87
C ARG A 96 8.83 9.85 21.34
N THR A 97 8.38 10.18 20.14
CA THR A 97 8.69 11.46 19.48
C THR A 97 8.06 12.65 20.18
N ARG A 98 6.88 12.46 20.81
CA ARG A 98 6.19 13.49 21.61
C ARG A 98 6.57 13.48 23.10
N GLN A 99 7.48 12.59 23.51
CA GLN A 99 7.90 12.41 24.90
C GLN A 99 6.74 12.12 25.87
N LEU A 100 5.74 11.37 25.39
CA LEU A 100 4.57 10.95 26.16
C LEU A 100 4.77 9.54 26.74
N GLN A 101 4.18 9.28 27.91
CA GLN A 101 4.15 7.94 28.51
C GLN A 101 2.75 7.33 28.37
N ALA A 102 2.66 6.09 27.90
CA ALA A 102 1.38 5.43 27.62
C ALA A 102 0.46 5.35 28.86
N ASN A 103 1.05 5.13 30.04
CA ASN A 103 0.36 5.02 31.33
C ASN A 103 -0.12 6.36 31.91
N THR A 104 0.30 7.50 31.34
CA THR A 104 -0.13 8.83 31.78
C THR A 104 -1.21 9.43 30.90
N LEU A 105 -1.50 8.82 29.74
CA LEU A 105 -2.51 9.34 28.82
C LEU A 105 -3.92 9.04 29.32
N THR A 106 -4.80 10.04 29.21
CA THR A 106 -6.24 9.82 29.36
C THR A 106 -6.78 9.02 28.17
N VAL A 107 -7.96 8.42 28.33
CA VAL A 107 -8.66 7.70 27.24
C VAL A 107 -8.82 8.59 26.00
N ALA A 108 -9.25 9.85 26.18
CA ALA A 108 -9.43 10.80 25.08
C ALA A 108 -8.11 11.11 24.33
N GLN A 109 -6.99 11.20 25.04
CA GLN A 109 -5.68 11.41 24.43
C GLN A 109 -5.22 10.16 23.66
N GLN A 110 -5.45 8.96 24.20
CA GLN A 110 -5.16 7.71 23.50
C GLN A 110 -6.00 7.58 22.23
N GLU A 111 -7.29 7.92 22.28
CA GLU A 111 -8.18 7.90 21.11
C GLU A 111 -7.74 8.91 20.04
N THR A 112 -7.33 10.11 20.44
CA THR A 112 -6.81 11.13 19.52
C THR A 112 -5.54 10.63 18.86
N LEU A 113 -4.59 10.09 19.63
CA LEU A 113 -3.34 9.58 19.06
C LEU A 113 -3.57 8.39 18.13
N LEU A 114 -4.50 7.49 18.49
CA LEU A 114 -4.89 6.38 17.63
C LEU A 114 -5.58 6.87 16.35
N ALA A 115 -6.40 7.91 16.43
CA ALA A 115 -7.03 8.53 15.26
C ALA A 115 -5.98 9.13 14.31
N GLU A 116 -4.90 9.71 14.85
CA GLU A 116 -3.77 10.18 14.04
C GLU A 116 -3.03 9.02 13.37
N VAL A 117 -2.71 7.94 14.10
CA VAL A 117 -2.12 6.72 13.51
C VAL A 117 -3.04 6.14 12.42
N ALA A 118 -4.34 6.18 12.64
CA ALA A 118 -5.36 5.71 11.71
C ALA A 118 -5.54 6.61 10.48
N GLN A 119 -4.85 7.75 10.37
CA GLN A 119 -4.76 8.48 9.10
C GLN A 119 -3.86 7.72 8.13
N PHE A 120 -2.77 7.13 8.63
CA PHE A 120 -1.71 6.50 7.85
C PHE A 120 -1.85 4.98 7.73
N TRP A 121 -2.43 4.34 8.73
CA TRP A 121 -2.67 2.90 8.71
C TRP A 121 -4.15 2.60 8.59
N ALA A 122 -4.50 1.57 7.81
CA ALA A 122 -5.77 0.89 8.02
C ALA A 122 -5.79 0.30 9.44
N LEU A 123 -6.88 0.50 10.18
CA LEU A 123 -7.01 -0.17 11.48
C LEU A 123 -7.07 -1.69 11.24
N PRO A 124 -6.39 -2.50 12.07
CA PRO A 124 -6.50 -3.94 11.97
C PRO A 124 -7.94 -4.37 12.19
N SER A 125 -8.40 -5.36 11.42
CA SER A 125 -9.74 -5.91 11.54
C SER A 125 -9.69 -7.42 11.41
N ASP A 126 -10.35 -8.11 12.35
CA ASP A 126 -10.60 -9.55 12.23
C ASP A 126 -11.95 -9.85 11.57
N ASP A 127 -12.76 -8.82 11.31
CA ASP A 127 -14.06 -8.91 10.65
C ASP A 127 -13.85 -9.13 9.14
N PRO A 128 -14.34 -10.25 8.59
CA PRO A 128 -14.17 -10.59 7.17
C PRO A 128 -14.82 -9.58 6.22
N THR A 129 -15.72 -8.73 6.70
CA THR A 129 -16.38 -7.69 5.89
C THR A 129 -15.58 -6.39 5.79
N THR A 130 -14.56 -6.21 6.63
CA THR A 130 -13.72 -5.00 6.67
C THR A 130 -12.23 -5.30 6.80
N PRO A 131 -11.66 -6.20 5.98
CA PRO A 131 -10.25 -6.56 6.08
C PRO A 131 -9.35 -5.37 5.69
N PRO A 132 -8.18 -5.21 6.32
CA PRO A 132 -7.15 -4.31 5.82
C PRO A 132 -6.77 -4.67 4.38
N PRO A 133 -6.58 -3.70 3.47
CA PRO A 133 -6.31 -3.96 2.04
C PRO A 133 -5.20 -5.00 1.79
N HIS A 134 -4.03 -4.84 2.40
CA HIS A 134 -2.91 -5.78 2.23
C HIS A 134 -3.19 -7.21 2.75
N SER A 135 -4.10 -7.35 3.72
CA SER A 135 -4.52 -8.67 4.24
C SER A 135 -5.45 -9.43 3.28
N THR A 136 -5.83 -8.81 2.16
CA THR A 136 -6.57 -9.47 1.08
C THR A 136 -5.65 -10.05 0.00
N GLY A 137 -4.35 -9.72 0.01
CA GLY A 137 -3.41 -10.06 -1.07
C GLY A 137 -3.63 -9.27 -2.36
N ALA A 138 -4.45 -8.22 -2.32
CA ALA A 138 -4.83 -7.42 -3.48
C ALA A 138 -4.33 -5.97 -3.45
N ALA A 139 -3.51 -5.63 -2.46
CA ALA A 139 -2.86 -4.34 -2.32
C ALA A 139 -1.34 -4.47 -2.26
N LEU A 140 -0.64 -3.43 -2.70
CA LEU A 140 0.81 -3.34 -2.67
C LEU A 140 1.29 -1.89 -2.56
N ASP A 141 2.42 -1.74 -1.91
CA ASP A 141 3.17 -0.49 -1.80
C ASP A 141 4.43 -0.59 -2.67
N VAL A 142 4.54 0.30 -3.66
CA VAL A 142 5.61 0.23 -4.67
C VAL A 142 6.26 1.57 -4.96
N THR A 143 7.51 1.50 -5.42
CA THR A 143 8.27 2.60 -6.03
C THR A 143 8.95 2.12 -7.32
N LEU A 144 9.83 2.93 -7.89
CA LEU A 144 10.61 2.59 -9.09
C LEU A 144 12.10 2.56 -8.76
N VAL A 145 12.84 1.72 -9.46
CA VAL A 145 14.30 1.75 -9.55
C VAL A 145 14.73 1.84 -11.01
N ASP A 146 15.87 2.47 -11.26
CA ASP A 146 16.46 2.54 -12.60
C ASP A 146 17.14 1.22 -13.00
N GLU A 147 17.74 1.20 -14.18
CA GLU A 147 18.42 0.03 -14.74
C GLU A 147 19.71 -0.37 -13.99
N GLN A 148 20.21 0.47 -13.08
CA GLN A 148 21.28 0.12 -12.14
C GLN A 148 20.75 -0.27 -10.76
N GLY A 149 19.43 -0.38 -10.59
CA GLY A 149 18.79 -0.70 -9.32
C GLY A 149 18.79 0.47 -8.32
N ARG A 150 19.04 1.71 -8.78
CA ARG A 150 19.03 2.89 -7.90
C ARG A 150 17.59 3.37 -7.71
N PRO A 151 17.16 3.66 -6.46
CA PRO A 151 15.82 4.19 -6.21
C PRO A 151 15.55 5.48 -6.96
N ILE A 152 14.43 5.52 -7.67
CA ILE A 152 13.92 6.74 -8.30
C ILE A 152 13.32 7.62 -7.22
N ALA A 153 13.74 8.89 -7.19
CA ALA A 153 13.28 9.83 -6.17
C ALA A 153 11.81 10.20 -6.37
N MET A 154 10.98 9.93 -5.35
CA MET A 154 9.54 10.17 -5.35
C MET A 154 9.15 11.40 -4.52
N GLY A 155 10.11 12.14 -3.99
CA GLY A 155 9.90 13.35 -3.18
C GLY A 155 9.52 13.12 -1.72
N SER A 156 9.07 11.94 -1.34
CA SER A 156 9.01 11.43 0.05
C SER A 156 9.25 9.92 0.05
N PRO A 157 9.80 9.32 1.12
CA PRO A 157 9.78 7.88 1.31
C PRO A 157 8.36 7.32 1.45
N ILE A 158 8.25 6.01 1.24
CA ILE A 158 7.08 5.21 1.63
C ILE A 158 6.93 5.28 3.16
N ASP A 159 5.68 5.23 3.63
CA ASP A 159 5.28 5.39 5.03
C ASP A 159 5.60 6.77 5.64
N GLU A 160 5.95 7.79 4.84
CA GLU A 160 6.10 9.16 5.38
C GLU A 160 4.75 9.66 5.92
N LEU A 161 4.77 10.17 7.15
CA LEU A 161 3.58 10.62 7.88
C LEU A 161 3.39 12.15 7.70
N SER A 162 3.27 12.60 6.45
CA SER A 162 3.10 14.02 6.11
C SER A 162 2.29 14.21 4.82
N GLU A 163 1.87 15.45 4.55
CA GLU A 163 1.19 15.81 3.30
C GLU A 163 2.04 15.54 2.04
N ARG A 164 3.36 15.40 2.17
CA ARG A 164 4.24 15.03 1.04
C ARG A 164 3.92 13.64 0.51
N SER A 165 3.25 12.80 1.30
CA SER A 165 2.75 11.49 0.88
C SER A 165 1.54 11.57 -0.04
N PHE A 166 0.83 12.71 -0.05
CA PHE A 166 -0.31 12.88 -0.93
C PHE A 166 0.12 12.85 -2.40
N PRO A 167 -0.60 12.13 -3.27
CA PRO A 167 -0.11 11.88 -4.61
C PRO A 167 0.13 13.13 -5.46
N GLU A 168 -0.68 14.16 -5.25
CA GLU A 168 -0.63 15.42 -6.01
C GLU A 168 0.15 16.54 -5.29
N HIS A 169 0.84 16.24 -4.18
CA HIS A 169 1.54 17.26 -3.37
C HIS A 169 2.52 18.12 -4.20
N PHE A 170 3.24 17.51 -5.13
CA PHE A 170 4.24 18.19 -5.97
C PHE A 170 3.68 18.71 -7.30
N ALA A 171 2.38 18.57 -7.58
CA ALA A 171 1.79 18.89 -8.89
C ALA A 171 1.89 20.38 -9.26
N ALA A 172 1.80 21.27 -8.26
CA ALA A 172 1.94 22.71 -8.42
C ALA A 172 3.37 23.24 -8.20
N GLY A 173 4.35 22.34 -8.02
CA GLY A 173 5.74 22.71 -7.75
C GLY A 173 6.35 23.51 -8.90
N LEU A 174 6.93 24.66 -8.58
CA LEU A 174 7.61 25.52 -9.56
C LEU A 174 9.11 25.20 -9.67
N ASP A 175 9.69 24.56 -8.66
CA ASP A 175 11.08 24.14 -8.72
C ASP A 175 11.24 22.84 -9.54
N PRO A 176 12.35 22.66 -10.27
CA PRO A 176 12.55 21.50 -11.13
C PRO A 176 12.53 20.15 -10.40
N GLN A 177 12.92 20.14 -9.13
CA GLN A 177 13.01 18.90 -8.35
C GLN A 177 11.61 18.40 -7.97
N ALA A 178 10.72 19.27 -7.51
CA ALA A 178 9.31 18.95 -7.27
C ALA A 178 8.61 18.46 -8.56
N GLN A 179 8.85 19.12 -9.69
CA GLN A 179 8.30 18.70 -10.98
C GLN A 179 8.76 17.29 -11.36
N GLN A 180 10.02 16.97 -11.12
CA GLN A 180 10.55 15.62 -11.36
C GLN A 180 9.88 14.58 -10.45
N TYR A 181 9.69 14.88 -9.16
CA TYR A 181 8.97 13.97 -8.25
C TYR A 181 7.53 13.72 -8.70
N HIS A 182 6.82 14.77 -9.12
CA HIS A 182 5.47 14.64 -9.65
C HIS A 182 5.44 13.81 -10.94
N HIS A 183 6.42 14.00 -11.83
CA HIS A 183 6.55 13.21 -13.05
C HIS A 183 6.75 11.72 -12.75
N HIS A 184 7.65 11.36 -11.83
CA HIS A 184 7.87 9.97 -11.44
C HIS A 184 6.62 9.33 -10.79
N ARG A 185 5.92 10.06 -9.92
CA ARG A 185 4.64 9.60 -9.33
C ARG A 185 3.55 9.42 -10.39
N THR A 186 3.56 10.25 -11.43
CA THR A 186 2.62 10.17 -12.55
C THR A 186 2.94 8.97 -13.44
N LEU A 187 4.22 8.72 -13.73
CA LEU A 187 4.67 7.51 -14.42
C LEU A 187 4.24 6.25 -13.66
N LEU A 188 4.54 6.16 -12.36
CA LEU A 188 4.14 5.03 -11.53
C LEU A 188 2.61 4.82 -11.54
N LYS A 189 1.84 5.90 -11.33
CA LYS A 189 0.38 5.81 -11.43
C LYS A 189 -0.07 5.31 -12.80
N HIS A 190 0.51 5.84 -13.87
CA HIS A 190 0.12 5.51 -15.24
C HIS A 190 0.32 4.02 -15.52
N VAL A 191 1.50 3.46 -15.24
CA VAL A 191 1.79 2.04 -15.51
C VAL A 191 0.93 1.11 -14.66
N MET A 192 0.70 1.45 -13.39
CA MET A 192 -0.13 0.66 -12.49
C MET A 192 -1.62 0.72 -12.91
N VAL A 193 -2.14 1.92 -13.21
CA VAL A 193 -3.54 2.08 -13.63
C VAL A 193 -3.81 1.42 -14.98
N ALA A 194 -2.84 1.45 -15.92
CA ALA A 194 -2.93 0.76 -17.20
C ALA A 194 -3.08 -0.76 -17.03
N ALA A 195 -2.52 -1.32 -15.96
CA ALA A 195 -2.69 -2.73 -15.58
C ALA A 195 -3.96 -3.00 -14.73
N GLY A 196 -4.81 -2.01 -14.50
CA GLY A 196 -6.10 -2.15 -13.81
C GLY A 196 -6.09 -1.73 -12.33
N PHE A 197 -4.93 -1.43 -11.74
CA PHE A 197 -4.84 -0.96 -10.36
C PHE A 197 -5.51 0.40 -10.16
N ARG A 198 -5.81 0.74 -8.90
CA ARG A 198 -6.19 2.09 -8.50
C ARG A 198 -5.31 2.54 -7.33
N ARG A 199 -4.76 3.75 -7.47
CA ARG A 199 -3.89 4.37 -6.47
C ARG A 199 -4.73 4.88 -5.30
N HIS A 200 -4.27 4.68 -4.07
CA HIS A 200 -4.90 5.27 -2.89
C HIS A 200 -4.95 6.81 -3.03
N PRO A 201 -6.04 7.48 -2.60
CA PRO A 201 -6.15 8.93 -2.75
C PRO A 201 -5.14 9.74 -1.93
N GLN A 202 -4.56 9.16 -0.88
CA GLN A 202 -3.71 9.85 0.08
C GLN A 202 -2.28 9.29 0.13
N GLU A 203 -1.97 8.23 -0.62
CA GLU A 203 -0.63 7.60 -0.61
C GLU A 203 -0.17 7.45 -2.05
N TRP A 204 0.99 8.03 -2.39
CA TRP A 204 1.50 7.98 -3.76
C TRP A 204 1.96 6.59 -4.20
N TRP A 205 2.28 5.71 -3.23
CA TRP A 205 2.88 4.39 -3.42
C TRP A 205 1.87 3.23 -3.38
N HIS A 206 0.70 3.43 -2.76
CA HIS A 206 -0.25 2.35 -2.48
C HIS A 206 -1.21 2.12 -3.65
N PHE A 207 -1.32 0.88 -4.10
CA PHE A 207 -2.19 0.46 -5.19
C PHE A 207 -3.00 -0.76 -4.79
N SER A 208 -4.28 -0.73 -5.15
CA SER A 208 -5.23 -1.84 -4.95
C SER A 208 -5.80 -2.34 -6.27
N LEU A 209 -6.07 -3.64 -6.33
CA LEU A 209 -6.79 -4.28 -7.43
C LEU A 209 -7.75 -5.35 -6.89
N GLY A 210 -9.05 -5.10 -7.02
CA GLY A 210 -10.11 -6.05 -6.66
C GLY A 210 -10.52 -6.05 -5.19
N ASP A 211 -9.85 -5.33 -4.29
CA ASP A 211 -10.32 -5.16 -2.89
C ASP A 211 -11.42 -4.07 -2.76
N GLN A 212 -11.82 -3.78 -1.52
CA GLN A 212 -12.82 -2.74 -1.22
C GLN A 212 -12.37 -1.34 -1.63
N LEU A 213 -11.09 -0.99 -1.45
CA LEU A 213 -10.56 0.32 -1.81
C LEU A 213 -10.63 0.53 -3.33
N TRP A 214 -10.21 -0.47 -4.10
CA TRP A 214 -10.30 -0.48 -5.56
C TRP A 214 -11.75 -0.28 -6.03
N ALA A 215 -12.67 -1.08 -5.50
CA ALA A 215 -14.08 -1.01 -5.87
C ALA A 215 -14.72 0.34 -5.50
N TRP A 216 -14.38 0.88 -4.33
CA TRP A 216 -14.84 2.20 -3.89
C TRP A 216 -14.34 3.32 -4.81
N ILE A 217 -13.06 3.30 -5.22
CA ILE A 217 -12.52 4.28 -6.17
C ILE A 217 -13.29 4.22 -7.50
N LEU A 218 -13.51 3.01 -8.04
CA LEU A 218 -14.26 2.82 -9.27
C LEU A 218 -15.71 3.35 -9.18
N ARG A 219 -16.36 3.16 -8.03
CA ARG A 219 -17.74 3.64 -7.81
C ARG A 219 -17.82 5.16 -7.68
N GLU A 220 -17.05 5.74 -6.77
CA GLU A 220 -17.20 7.14 -6.38
C GLU A 220 -16.51 8.11 -7.35
N LYS A 221 -15.39 7.68 -7.96
CA LYS A 221 -14.59 8.56 -8.83
C LYS A 221 -14.79 8.30 -10.31
N GLU A 222 -15.18 7.08 -10.67
CA GLU A 222 -15.28 6.66 -12.08
C GLU A 222 -16.71 6.25 -12.49
N GLY A 223 -17.68 6.27 -11.56
CA GLY A 223 -19.10 6.08 -11.86
C GLY A 223 -19.55 4.63 -12.02
N HIS A 224 -18.72 3.64 -11.71
CA HIS A 224 -19.03 2.21 -11.86
C HIS A 224 -19.85 1.66 -10.69
N ARG A 225 -21.13 2.05 -10.59
CA ARG A 225 -22.00 1.84 -9.41
C ARG A 225 -22.22 0.37 -9.00
N GLU A 226 -22.05 -0.58 -9.90
CA GLU A 226 -22.34 -2.01 -9.66
C GLU A 226 -21.12 -2.83 -9.20
N ILE A 227 -19.93 -2.21 -9.13
CA ILE A 227 -18.70 -2.93 -8.77
C ILE A 227 -18.70 -3.30 -7.27
N THR A 228 -18.43 -4.57 -7.00
CA THR A 228 -18.15 -5.12 -5.68
C THR A 228 -16.67 -5.46 -5.53
N ALA A 229 -16.22 -5.61 -4.29
CA ALA A 229 -14.88 -6.13 -4.01
C ALA A 229 -14.85 -7.63 -4.29
N ARG A 230 -13.80 -8.09 -4.97
CA ARG A 230 -13.56 -9.49 -5.38
C ARG A 230 -12.73 -10.28 -4.37
N TYR A 231 -12.05 -9.60 -3.44
CA TYR A 231 -11.12 -10.24 -2.52
C TYR A 231 -11.42 -9.82 -1.08
N GLY A 232 -11.67 -10.82 -0.22
CA GLY A 232 -11.69 -10.68 1.23
C GLY A 232 -10.34 -11.02 1.86
N ARG A 233 -10.30 -11.09 3.19
CA ARG A 233 -9.11 -11.53 3.94
C ARG A 233 -8.73 -12.95 3.51
N ILE A 234 -7.44 -13.18 3.37
CA ILE A 234 -6.87 -14.53 3.19
C ILE A 234 -5.65 -14.70 4.08
N GLU A 235 -5.43 -15.94 4.50
CA GLU A 235 -4.18 -16.42 5.10
C GLU A 235 -3.63 -17.52 4.18
N PRO A 236 -2.32 -17.55 3.89
CA PRO A 236 -1.72 -18.65 3.15
C PRO A 236 -1.78 -19.93 4.00
N ASP A 237 -2.02 -21.06 3.32
CA ASP A 237 -2.08 -22.41 3.90
C ASP A 237 -0.76 -22.85 4.55
#